data_AF-A0A4Q3RL28-F1
#
_entry.id   AF-A0A4Q3RL28-F1
#
_cell.length_a   1.000
_cell.length_b   1.000
_cell.length_c   1.000
_cell.angle_alpha   90.00
_cell.angle_beta   90.00
_cell.angle_gamma   90.00
#
_symmetry.space_group_name_H-M   'P 1'
#
loop_
_entity.id
_entity.type
_entity.pdbx_description
1 polymer ?
#
loop_
_entity_poly.entity_id
_entity_poly.type
_entity_poly.pdbx_seq_one_letter_code
_entity_poly.pdbx_strand_id
1 'polypeptide(L)' 'ETGATVMVPLFVNEGDVIRINTKTGEYVERVKE' A
#
# COMPACT_ATOMS: atom_id res chain seq x y z
N GLU A 1 7.66 -14.80 -7.34
CA GLU A 1 7.13 -13.62 -6.63
C GLU A 1 8.21 -12.55 -6.50
N THR A 2 7.95 -11.33 -6.95
CA THR A 2 8.83 -10.19 -6.72
C THR A 2 8.49 -9.59 -5.34
N GLY A 3 9.28 -9.92 -4.32
CA GLY A 3 9.07 -9.52 -2.91
C GLY A 3 9.32 -8.04 -2.64
N ALA A 4 8.46 -7.16 -3.17
CA ALA A 4 8.50 -5.74 -2.88
C ALA A 4 7.95 -5.48 -1.46
N THR A 5 8.84 -5.15 -0.54
CA THR A 5 8.48 -4.74 0.82
C THR A 5 8.12 -3.26 0.82
N VAL A 6 6.87 -2.92 1.13
CA VAL A 6 6.38 -1.53 1.25
C VAL A 6 5.98 -1.23 2.69
N MET A 7 6.31 -0.02 3.15
CA MET A 7 5.97 0.42 4.49
C MET A 7 4.55 0.99 4.49
N VAL A 8 3.60 0.25 5.06
CA VAL A 8 2.21 0.67 5.21
C VAL A 8 1.95 1.24 6.61
N PRO A 9 1.08 2.27 6.74
CA PRO A 9 0.68 2.79 8.05
C PRO A 9 -0.11 1.76 8.88
N LEU A 10 -0.06 1.90 10.22
CA LEU A 10 -0.70 0.99 11.20
C LEU A 10 -2.23 0.86 11.09
N PHE A 11 -2.90 1.67 10.26
CA PHE A 11 -4.36 1.64 10.06
C PHE A 11 -4.82 0.86 8.82
N VAL A 12 -3.89 0.27 8.07
CA VAL A 12 -4.16 -0.59 6.92
C VAL A 12 -4.34 -2.02 7.42
N ASN A 13 -5.46 -2.66 7.09
CA ASN A 13 -5.71 -4.06 7.43
C ASN A 13 -5.64 -4.95 6.18
N GLU A 14 -5.51 -6.25 6.38
CA GLU A 14 -5.59 -7.23 5.29
C GLU A 14 -6.98 -7.16 4.63
N GLY A 15 -7.01 -6.92 3.31
CA GLY A 15 -8.24 -6.71 2.53
C GLY A 15 -8.52 -5.26 2.15
N ASP A 16 -7.79 -4.28 2.70
CA ASP A 16 -7.87 -2.89 2.25
C ASP A 16 -7.22 -2.69 0.88
N VAL A 17 -7.93 -2.05 -0.04
CA VAL A 17 -7.38 -1.65 -1.35
C VAL A 17 -6.67 -0.31 -1.20
N ILE A 18 -5.35 -0.37 -1.19
CA ILE A 18 -4.48 0.81 -1.12
C ILE A 18 -3.74 1.00 -2.44
N ARG A 19 -3.55 2.26 -2.83
CA ARG A 19 -2.75 2.60 -4.00
C ARG A 19 -1.35 2.97 -3.54
N ILE A 20 -0.36 2.26 -4.08
CA ILE A 20 1.05 2.47 -3.79
C ILE A 20 1.81 2.91 -5.04
N ASN A 21 2.81 3.77 -4.86
CA ASN A 21 3.73 4.14 -5.92
C ASN A 21 4.83 3.07 -6.00
N THR A 22 4.83 2.27 -7.07
CA THR A 22 5.80 1.18 -7.25
C THR A 22 7.23 1.64 -7.53
N LYS A 23 7.45 2.94 -7.81
CA LYS A 23 8.79 3.51 -8.04
C LYS A 23 9.44 4.04 -6.77
N THR A 24 8.67 4.64 -5.87
CA THR A 24 9.17 5.21 -4.61
C THR A 24 8.84 4.37 -3.39
N GLY A 25 7.95 3.38 -3.52
CA GLY A 25 7.45 2.58 -2.40
C GLY A 25 6.50 3.35 -1.49
N GLU A 26 6.12 4.57 -1.88
CA GLU A 26 5.29 5.45 -1.06
C GLU A 26 3.82 5.10 -1.18
N TYR A 27 3.15 5.18 -0.04
CA TYR A 27 1.70 5.11 0.06
C TYR A 27 1.08 6.35 -0.58
N VAL A 28 0.18 6.18 -1.55
CA VAL A 28 -0.46 7.30 -2.25
C VAL A 28 -1.81 7.62 -1.61
N GLU A 29 -2.72 6.65 -1.54
CA GLU A 29 -4.09 6.89 -1.09
C GLU A 29 -4.81 5.59 -0.70
N ARG A 30 -5.79 5.70 0.22
CA ARG A 30 -6.75 4.62 0.51
C ARG A 30 -7.93 4.79 -0.42
N VAL A 31 -8.17 3.81 -1.30
CA VAL A 31 -9.40 3.82 -2.10
C VAL A 31 -10.50 3.29 -1.18
N LYS A 32 -11.36 4.19 -0.68
CA LYS A 32 -12.62 3.78 -0.04
C LYS A 32 -13.69 3.73 -1.12
N GLU A 33 -14.36 2.59 -1.24
CA GLU A 33 -15.67 2.50 -1.91
C GLU A 33 -16.77 3.01 -0.97
#